data_AF-A0A1S1N7F0-F1
#
_entry.id   AF-A0A1S1N7F0-F1
#
_cell.length_a   1.000
_cell.length_b   1.000
_cell.length_c   1.000
_cell.angle_alpha   90.00
_cell.angle_beta   90.00
_cell.angle_gamma   90.00
#
_symmetry.space_group_name_H-M   'P 1'
#
loop_
_entity.id
_entity.type
_entity.pdbx_description
1 polymer ?
#
loop_
_entity_poly.entity_id
_entity_poly.type
_entity_poly.pdbx_seq_one_letter_code
_entity_poly.pdbx_strand_id
1 'polypeptide(L)'
;MSIINLIRIELKEVTHFRMNLYAWLLSHPLQLLIIYLLWRGIFQFTDAVAGLGFQDVVMYYFLVHFINAFLSSAYSVNYQVWSDINEGGLDKYLCRPFDYLTVISTKNLARPCVDALFATPVLAVAVWYSQAQYGVSSWLQFFIATVVSLLILIEIQKVIGLLSLWLEKVFGLRDILFSIMMLLSGQLLPLSILPGWLGSIASYSPFAALFHAPISQIIDTGGVTGLAAMQLQLFWLVVFALLGKGLWVIGRPKYQSLGG
;
A
#
# COMPACT_ATOMS: atom_id res chain seq x y z
N MET A 1 -28.68 1.56 -4.86
CA MET A 1 -27.97 1.07 -3.65
C MET A 1 -26.96 2.14 -3.26
N SER A 2 -27.05 2.71 -2.05
CA SER A 2 -26.12 3.78 -1.61
C SER A 2 -24.73 3.22 -1.35
N ILE A 3 -23.68 4.03 -1.60
CA ILE A 3 -22.26 3.73 -1.30
C ILE A 3 -22.09 3.23 0.14
N ILE A 4 -22.84 3.81 1.08
CA ILE A 4 -22.82 3.46 2.50
C ILE A 4 -23.24 2.00 2.74
N ASN A 5 -24.19 1.49 1.96
CA ASN A 5 -24.65 0.10 2.10
C ASN A 5 -23.63 -0.89 1.55
N LEU A 6 -22.86 -0.51 0.53
CA LEU A 6 -21.77 -1.34 0.00
C LEU A 6 -20.67 -1.50 1.05
N ILE A 7 -20.26 -0.38 1.69
CA ILE A 7 -19.28 -0.38 2.78
C ILE A 7 -19.74 -1.27 3.93
N ARG A 8 -21.02 -1.20 4.34
CA ARG A 8 -21.56 -2.02 5.44
C ARG A 8 -21.55 -3.51 5.14
N ILE A 9 -21.73 -3.93 3.89
CA ILE A 9 -21.72 -5.36 3.51
C ILE A 9 -20.30 -5.90 3.60
N GLU A 10 -19.32 -5.19 3.04
CA GLU A 10 -17.89 -5.58 3.10
C GLU A 10 -17.40 -5.71 4.54
N LEU A 11 -17.82 -4.80 5.43
CA LEU A 11 -17.47 -4.86 6.86
C LEU A 11 -17.97 -6.14 7.56
N LYS A 12 -19.16 -6.64 7.18
CA LYS A 12 -19.71 -7.86 7.78
C LYS A 12 -18.96 -9.11 7.34
N GLU A 13 -18.52 -9.16 6.09
CA GLU A 13 -17.81 -10.31 5.52
C GLU A 13 -16.45 -10.53 6.22
N VAL A 14 -15.73 -9.45 6.53
CA VAL A 14 -14.43 -9.52 7.22
C VAL A 14 -14.55 -10.09 8.64
N THR A 15 -15.63 -9.79 9.36
CA THR A 15 -15.84 -10.29 10.74
C THR A 15 -16.12 -11.79 10.84
N HIS A 16 -16.45 -12.45 9.72
CA HIS A 16 -16.83 -13.86 9.70
C HIS A 16 -15.60 -14.81 9.76
N PHE A 17 -14.41 -14.35 9.35
CA PHE A 17 -13.18 -15.16 9.27
C PHE A 17 -12.30 -15.07 10.52
N ARG A 18 -12.85 -15.43 11.68
CA ARG A 18 -12.16 -15.36 12.99
C ARG A 18 -10.83 -16.13 13.04
N MET A 19 -10.70 -17.22 12.27
CA MET A 19 -9.47 -18.02 12.23
C MET A 19 -8.30 -17.26 11.58
N ASN A 20 -8.60 -16.39 10.62
CA ASN A 20 -7.60 -15.55 9.97
C ASN A 20 -7.07 -14.48 10.94
N LEU A 21 -7.93 -13.99 11.84
CA LEU A 21 -7.53 -13.04 12.89
C LEU A 21 -6.49 -13.63 13.85
N TYR A 22 -6.66 -14.89 14.27
CA TYR A 22 -5.69 -15.55 15.14
C TYR A 22 -4.35 -15.78 14.45
N ALA A 23 -4.36 -16.15 13.17
CA ALA A 23 -3.13 -16.31 12.40
C ALA A 23 -2.36 -14.98 12.27
N TRP A 24 -3.07 -13.86 12.06
CA TRP A 24 -2.48 -12.52 12.02
C TRP A 24 -1.93 -12.08 13.38
N LEU A 25 -2.70 -12.28 14.47
CA LEU A 25 -2.28 -11.96 15.84
C LEU A 25 -0.96 -12.62 16.23
N LEU A 26 -0.69 -13.83 15.74
CA LEU A 26 0.56 -14.54 16.05
C LEU A 26 1.71 -14.18 15.10
N SER A 27 1.43 -14.06 13.79
CA SER A 27 2.46 -13.86 12.77
C SER A 27 3.09 -12.47 12.81
N HIS A 28 2.30 -11.42 13.02
CA HIS A 28 2.77 -10.04 13.00
C HIS A 28 3.81 -9.72 14.09
N PRO A 29 3.59 -10.07 15.38
CA PRO A 29 4.59 -9.86 16.42
C PRO A 29 5.85 -10.69 16.22
N LEU A 30 5.71 -11.94 15.73
CA LEU A 30 6.87 -12.79 15.44
C LEU A 30 7.76 -12.17 14.35
N GLN A 31 7.18 -11.64 13.28
CA GLN A 31 7.93 -10.96 12.23
C GLN A 31 8.68 -9.73 12.76
N LEU A 32 8.03 -8.93 13.62
CA LEU A 32 8.65 -7.78 14.27
C LEU A 32 9.75 -8.17 15.28
N LEU A 33 9.58 -9.29 15.98
CA LEU A 33 10.60 -9.80 16.89
C LEU A 33 11.83 -10.29 16.12
N ILE A 34 11.63 -11.00 15.01
CA ILE A 34 12.73 -11.48 14.16
C ILE A 34 13.52 -10.30 13.60
N ILE A 35 12.85 -9.29 13.04
CA ILE A 35 13.54 -8.13 12.46
C ILE A 35 14.26 -7.33 13.55
N TYR A 36 13.67 -7.19 14.74
CA TYR A 36 14.33 -6.56 15.90
C TYR A 36 15.61 -7.29 16.31
N LEU A 37 15.55 -8.62 16.46
CA LEU A 37 16.70 -9.44 16.85
C LEU A 37 17.80 -9.40 15.78
N LEU A 38 17.42 -9.40 14.50
CA LEU A 38 18.36 -9.28 13.38
C LEU A 38 19.13 -7.96 13.46
N TRP A 39 18.43 -6.82 13.55
CA TRP A 39 19.09 -5.52 13.64
C TRP A 39 19.90 -5.37 14.93
N ARG A 40 19.41 -5.93 16.04
CA ARG A 40 20.17 -5.96 17.29
C ARG A 40 21.50 -6.70 17.13
N GLY A 41 21.55 -7.77 16.32
CA GLY A 41 22.79 -8.46 15.99
C GLY A 41 23.74 -7.62 15.13
N ILE A 42 23.20 -6.91 14.13
CA ILE A 42 24.01 -6.04 13.24
C ILE A 42 24.63 -4.87 14.02
N PHE A 43 23.83 -4.19 14.86
CA PHE A 43 24.28 -3.03 15.64
C PHE A 43 25.25 -3.38 16.79
N GLN A 44 25.61 -4.66 16.98
CA GLN A 44 26.76 -5.01 17.82
C GLN A 44 28.10 -4.69 17.15
N PHE A 45 28.10 -4.53 15.83
CA PHE A 45 29.31 -4.31 15.03
C PHE A 45 29.36 -2.91 14.40
N THR A 46 28.30 -2.11 14.55
CA THR A 46 28.20 -0.77 13.98
C THR A 46 27.27 0.11 14.79
N ASP A 47 27.60 1.40 14.93
CA ASP A 47 26.77 2.36 15.66
C ASP A 47 25.66 2.98 14.79
N ALA A 48 25.83 2.98 13.45
CA ALA A 48 24.88 3.58 12.52
C ALA A 48 24.90 2.90 11.14
N VAL A 49 23.73 2.76 10.53
CA VAL A 49 23.58 2.23 9.17
C VAL A 49 22.93 3.28 8.30
N ALA A 50 23.65 3.76 7.28
CA ALA A 50 23.19 4.84 6.38
C ALA A 50 22.70 6.10 7.13
N GLY A 51 23.38 6.45 8.23
CA GLY A 51 23.02 7.60 9.08
C GLY A 51 21.90 7.33 10.09
N LEU A 52 21.29 6.14 10.10
CA LEU A 52 20.24 5.76 11.04
C LEU A 52 20.83 5.01 12.24
N GLY A 53 20.45 5.43 13.44
CA GLY A 53 20.75 4.70 14.67
C GLY A 53 19.85 3.48 14.84
N PHE A 54 20.15 2.63 15.84
CA PHE A 54 19.36 1.43 16.12
C PHE A 54 17.88 1.75 16.37
N GLN A 55 17.59 2.81 17.13
CA GLN A 55 16.22 3.22 17.45
C GLN A 55 15.45 3.65 16.20
N ASP A 56 16.10 4.36 15.27
CA ASP A 56 15.49 4.79 14.02
C ASP A 56 15.17 3.60 13.12
N VAL A 57 16.08 2.63 13.03
CA VAL A 57 15.85 1.41 12.23
C VAL A 57 14.70 0.58 12.81
N VAL A 58 14.64 0.41 14.13
CA VAL A 58 13.51 -0.31 14.77
C VAL A 58 12.19 0.43 14.52
N MET A 59 12.18 1.76 14.67
CA MET A 59 11.01 2.58 14.38
C MET A 59 10.58 2.46 12.91
N TYR A 60 11.54 2.48 11.98
CA TYR A 60 11.31 2.30 10.55
C TYR A 60 10.49 1.03 10.27
N TYR A 61 10.90 -0.10 10.84
CA TYR A 61 10.20 -1.36 10.62
C TYR A 61 8.82 -1.43 11.28
N PHE A 62 8.61 -0.76 12.42
CA PHE A 62 7.26 -0.61 12.97
C PHE A 62 6.34 0.16 12.01
N LEU A 63 6.83 1.27 11.44
CA LEU A 63 6.06 2.06 10.47
C LEU A 63 5.79 1.29 9.18
N VAL A 64 6.81 0.60 8.63
CA VAL A 64 6.65 -0.30 7.47
C VAL A 64 5.59 -1.36 7.75
N HIS A 65 5.58 -1.93 8.94
CA HIS A 65 4.64 -2.98 9.31
C HIS A 65 3.20 -2.44 9.40
N PHE A 66 3.02 -1.28 10.02
CA PHE A 66 1.73 -0.60 10.05
C PHE A 66 1.22 -0.28 8.65
N ILE A 67 2.07 0.30 7.79
CA ILE A 67 1.71 0.63 6.40
C ILE A 67 1.34 -0.65 5.64
N ASN A 68 2.09 -1.74 5.77
CA ASN A 68 1.77 -3.01 5.13
C ASN A 68 0.40 -3.55 5.54
N ALA A 69 0.10 -3.54 6.84
CA ALA A 69 -1.20 -3.97 7.33
C ALA A 69 -2.31 -3.09 6.73
N PHE A 70 -2.13 -1.77 6.73
CA PHE A 70 -3.11 -0.82 6.18
C PHE A 70 -3.33 -0.95 4.66
N LEU A 71 -2.27 -1.26 3.90
CA LEU A 71 -2.32 -1.42 2.44
C LEU A 71 -2.73 -2.84 2.00
N SER A 72 -2.77 -3.81 2.92
CA SER A 72 -2.87 -5.24 2.62
C SER A 72 -4.05 -5.61 1.70
N SER A 73 -5.24 -5.07 1.97
CA SER A 73 -6.44 -5.34 1.18
C SER A 73 -6.39 -4.74 -0.23
N ALA A 74 -5.69 -3.62 -0.43
CA ALA A 74 -5.58 -2.98 -1.74
C ALA A 74 -4.80 -3.83 -2.75
N TYR A 75 -3.90 -4.72 -2.31
CA TYR A 75 -3.20 -5.66 -3.20
C TYR A 75 -4.13 -6.65 -3.92
N SER A 76 -5.36 -6.85 -3.44
CA SER A 76 -6.33 -7.74 -4.08
C SER A 76 -7.10 -7.08 -5.23
N VAL A 77 -6.99 -5.77 -5.42
CA VAL A 77 -7.79 -5.01 -6.39
C VAL A 77 -7.53 -5.47 -7.82
N ASN A 78 -6.27 -5.79 -8.18
CA ASN A 78 -5.94 -6.31 -9.52
C ASN A 78 -6.71 -7.61 -9.82
N TYR A 79 -6.84 -8.49 -8.82
CA TYR A 79 -7.50 -9.78 -8.97
C TYR A 79 -9.01 -9.58 -9.13
N GLN A 80 -9.61 -8.67 -8.35
CA GLN A 80 -11.04 -8.34 -8.49
C GLN A 80 -11.36 -7.83 -9.89
N VAL A 81 -10.54 -6.91 -10.41
CA VAL A 81 -10.71 -6.37 -11.77
C VAL A 81 -10.47 -7.44 -12.83
N TRP A 82 -9.44 -8.28 -12.64
CA TRP A 82 -9.15 -9.40 -13.52
C TRP A 82 -10.31 -10.42 -13.56
N SER A 83 -10.89 -10.76 -12.41
CA SER A 83 -12.04 -11.69 -12.30
C SER A 83 -13.28 -11.09 -12.95
N ASP A 84 -13.60 -9.81 -12.67
CA ASP A 84 -14.72 -9.14 -13.33
C ASP A 84 -14.58 -9.15 -14.87
N ILE A 85 -13.36 -9.01 -15.40
CA ILE A 85 -13.12 -9.03 -16.85
C ILE A 85 -13.15 -10.46 -17.42
N ASN A 86 -12.39 -11.40 -16.85
CA ASN A 86 -12.22 -12.71 -17.46
C ASN A 86 -13.35 -13.69 -17.15
N GLU A 87 -14.12 -13.47 -16.08
CA GLU A 87 -15.22 -14.34 -15.64
C GLU A 87 -16.60 -13.77 -15.97
N GLY A 88 -16.69 -12.70 -16.77
CA GLY A 88 -17.98 -12.10 -17.17
C GLY A 88 -18.61 -11.17 -16.11
N GLY A 89 -17.93 -10.92 -14.99
CA GLY A 89 -18.42 -10.05 -13.92
C GLY A 89 -18.58 -8.58 -14.32
N LEU A 90 -18.03 -8.13 -15.45
CA LEU A 90 -18.14 -6.74 -15.87
C LEU A 90 -19.55 -6.38 -16.37
N ASP A 91 -20.31 -7.35 -16.90
CA ASP A 91 -21.63 -7.15 -17.50
C ASP A 91 -22.63 -6.49 -16.54
N LYS A 92 -22.64 -6.94 -15.27
CA LYS A 92 -23.48 -6.36 -14.20
C LYS A 92 -23.17 -4.88 -13.91
N TYR A 93 -21.96 -4.42 -14.24
CA TYR A 93 -21.54 -3.04 -14.02
C TYR A 93 -21.80 -2.17 -15.24
N LEU A 94 -21.66 -2.69 -16.46
CA LEU A 94 -21.94 -1.97 -17.70
C LEU A 94 -23.43 -1.58 -17.83
N CYS A 95 -24.34 -2.39 -17.29
CA CYS A 95 -25.78 -2.10 -17.27
C CYS A 95 -26.20 -1.11 -16.17
N ARG A 96 -25.29 -0.69 -15.28
CA ARG A 96 -25.61 0.22 -14.17
C ARG A 96 -25.21 1.65 -14.50
N PRO A 97 -25.90 2.67 -13.94
CA PRO A 97 -25.58 4.08 -14.17
C PRO A 97 -24.30 4.55 -13.45
N PHE A 98 -23.54 3.64 -12.82
CA PHE A 98 -22.35 3.97 -12.04
C PHE A 98 -21.10 3.53 -12.78
N ASP A 99 -20.08 4.39 -12.79
CA ASP A 99 -18.78 4.06 -13.38
C ASP A 99 -18.07 2.94 -12.62
N TYR A 100 -17.60 1.93 -13.35
CA TYR A 100 -16.98 0.73 -12.80
C TYR A 100 -15.75 1.05 -11.93
N LEU A 101 -14.87 1.96 -12.37
CA LEU A 101 -13.67 2.32 -11.62
C LEU A 101 -14.04 2.99 -10.29
N THR A 102 -15.10 3.79 -10.29
CA THR A 102 -15.62 4.42 -9.07
C THR A 102 -16.13 3.37 -8.09
N VAL A 103 -16.85 2.34 -8.58
CA VAL A 103 -17.34 1.23 -7.75
C VAL A 103 -16.18 0.45 -7.13
N ILE A 104 -15.18 0.06 -7.93
CA ILE A 104 -14.01 -0.68 -7.44
C ILE A 104 -13.25 0.12 -6.39
N SER A 105 -13.01 1.41 -6.64
CA SER A 105 -12.30 2.27 -5.68
C SER A 105 -13.07 2.36 -4.36
N THR A 106 -14.37 2.63 -4.44
CA THR A 106 -15.24 2.77 -3.25
C THR A 106 -15.31 1.50 -2.43
N LYS A 107 -15.44 0.33 -3.09
CA LYS A 107 -15.47 -0.98 -2.42
C LYS A 107 -14.20 -1.23 -1.63
N ASN A 108 -13.05 -0.85 -2.19
CA ASN A 108 -11.73 -1.12 -1.62
C ASN A 108 -11.25 -0.02 -0.64
N LEU A 109 -12.06 1.00 -0.34
CA LEU A 109 -11.80 1.95 0.73
C LEU A 109 -12.30 1.48 2.10
N ALA A 110 -13.28 0.57 2.14
CA ALA A 110 -13.89 0.11 3.39
C ALA A 110 -12.97 -0.81 4.21
N ARG A 111 -12.33 -1.76 3.53
CA ARG A 111 -11.53 -2.82 4.14
C ARG A 111 -10.23 -2.32 4.80
N PRO A 112 -9.47 -1.39 4.21
CA PRO A 112 -8.31 -0.78 4.85
C PRO A 112 -8.62 -0.16 6.21
N CYS A 113 -9.82 0.40 6.41
CA CYS A 113 -10.23 0.94 7.72
C CYS A 113 -10.30 -0.15 8.79
N VAL A 114 -10.70 -1.38 8.43
CA VAL A 114 -10.71 -2.53 9.33
C VAL A 114 -9.29 -3.02 9.56
N ASP A 115 -8.49 -3.12 8.51
CA ASP A 115 -7.09 -3.53 8.61
C ASP A 115 -6.29 -2.55 9.50
N ALA A 116 -6.61 -1.25 9.42
CA ALA A 116 -6.04 -0.21 10.29
C ALA A 116 -6.32 -0.49 11.77
N LEU A 117 -7.56 -0.88 12.12
CA LEU A 117 -7.93 -1.21 13.50
C LEU A 117 -7.06 -2.34 14.05
N PHE A 118 -6.76 -3.35 13.25
CA PHE A 118 -5.86 -4.45 13.64
C PHE A 118 -4.39 -4.03 13.68
N ALA A 119 -4.00 -3.03 12.91
CA ALA A 119 -2.66 -2.46 12.95
C ALA A 119 -2.43 -1.48 14.12
N THR A 120 -3.50 -1.03 14.81
CA THR A 120 -3.39 -0.07 15.92
C THR A 120 -2.46 -0.50 17.07
N PRO A 121 -2.37 -1.77 17.50
CA PRO A 121 -1.44 -2.16 18.56
C PRO A 121 0.01 -1.94 18.16
N VAL A 122 0.35 -2.20 16.89
CA VAL A 122 1.70 -1.98 16.36
C VAL A 122 2.03 -0.47 16.37
N LEU A 123 1.09 0.37 15.95
CA LEU A 123 1.25 1.82 16.00
C LEU A 123 1.40 2.33 17.44
N ALA A 124 0.63 1.78 18.38
CA ALA A 124 0.73 2.13 19.80
C ALA A 124 2.10 1.77 20.39
N VAL A 125 2.63 0.59 20.05
CA VAL A 125 3.99 0.18 20.43
C VAL A 125 5.03 1.10 19.80
N ALA A 126 4.86 1.51 18.54
CA ALA A 126 5.75 2.46 17.88
C ALA A 126 5.78 3.82 18.58
N VAL A 127 4.60 4.37 18.91
CA VAL A 127 4.47 5.64 19.67
C VAL A 127 5.12 5.51 21.04
N TRP A 128 4.88 4.41 21.78
CA TRP A 128 5.51 4.16 23.07
C TRP A 128 7.05 4.05 22.95
N TYR A 129 7.53 3.30 21.96
CA TYR A 129 8.96 3.12 21.69
C TYR A 129 9.66 4.42 21.29
N SER A 130 8.93 5.34 20.65
CA SER A 130 9.45 6.67 20.30
C SER A 130 9.75 7.56 21.50
N GLN A 131 9.28 7.21 22.70
CA GLN A 131 9.39 8.04 23.91
C GLN A 131 8.89 9.49 23.70
N ALA A 132 7.87 9.66 22.85
CA ALA A 132 7.31 10.97 22.46
C ALA A 132 8.32 11.93 21.78
N GLN A 133 9.37 11.40 21.15
CA GLN A 133 10.33 12.20 20.37
C GLN A 133 9.66 12.97 19.22
N TYR A 134 8.58 12.43 18.65
CA TYR A 134 7.88 13.00 17.51
C TYR A 134 6.59 13.70 17.92
N GLY A 135 6.39 14.92 17.41
CA GLY A 135 5.20 15.71 17.69
C GLY A 135 3.93 15.16 17.04
N VAL A 136 2.76 15.57 17.55
CA VAL A 136 1.44 15.20 17.01
C VAL A 136 1.30 15.55 15.53
N SER A 137 1.92 16.66 15.10
CA SER A 137 1.92 17.08 13.69
C SER A 137 2.56 16.04 12.77
N SER A 138 3.70 15.44 13.18
CA SER A 138 4.41 14.43 12.38
C SER A 138 3.59 13.15 12.24
N TRP A 139 2.94 12.71 13.33
CA TRP A 139 2.02 11.56 13.28
C TRP A 139 0.79 11.81 12.42
N LEU A 140 0.24 13.03 12.44
CA LEU A 140 -0.86 13.42 11.56
C LEU A 140 -0.43 13.40 10.09
N GLN A 141 0.74 13.97 9.77
CA GLN A 141 1.30 13.95 8.43
C GLN A 141 1.58 12.52 7.94
N PHE A 142 2.15 11.68 8.80
CA PHE A 142 2.33 10.25 8.54
C PHE A 142 1.00 9.56 8.19
N PHE A 143 -0.04 9.79 8.98
CA PHE A 143 -1.34 9.17 8.74
C PHE A 143 -1.98 9.65 7.43
N ILE A 144 -1.93 10.95 7.15
CA ILE A 144 -2.41 11.52 5.88
C ILE A 144 -1.65 10.92 4.70
N ALA A 145 -0.31 10.89 4.76
CA ALA A 145 0.54 10.31 3.73
C ALA A 145 0.27 8.81 3.54
N THR A 146 -0.07 8.08 4.60
CA THR A 146 -0.43 6.66 4.55
C THR A 146 -1.78 6.44 3.86
N VAL A 147 -2.77 7.31 4.10
CA VAL A 147 -4.04 7.29 3.37
C VAL A 147 -3.83 7.59 1.88
N VAL A 148 -2.98 8.54 1.54
CA VAL A 148 -2.63 8.81 0.14
C VAL A 148 -1.91 7.60 -0.49
N SER A 149 -1.03 6.93 0.25
CA SER A 149 -0.35 5.69 -0.19
C SER A 149 -1.36 4.58 -0.53
N LEU A 150 -2.40 4.42 0.28
CA LEU A 150 -3.49 3.49 0.01
C LEU A 150 -4.20 3.83 -1.31
N LEU A 151 -4.54 5.10 -1.53
CA LEU A 151 -5.20 5.53 -2.77
C LEU A 151 -4.32 5.24 -3.99
N ILE A 152 -3.03 5.57 -3.92
CA ILE A 152 -2.06 5.29 -4.99
C ILE A 152 -2.01 3.79 -5.26
N LEU A 153 -1.94 2.95 -4.22
CA LEU A 153 -1.89 1.51 -4.40
C LEU A 153 -3.17 0.99 -5.07
N ILE A 154 -4.35 1.47 -4.68
CA ILE A 154 -5.61 1.11 -5.36
C ILE A 154 -5.54 1.48 -6.84
N GLU A 155 -5.06 2.67 -7.20
CA GLU A 155 -4.91 3.08 -8.60
C GLU A 155 -3.92 2.21 -9.37
N ILE A 156 -2.75 1.91 -8.80
CA ILE A 156 -1.75 1.01 -9.40
C ILE A 156 -2.36 -0.37 -9.66
N GLN A 157 -3.05 -0.93 -8.67
CA GLN A 157 -3.63 -2.26 -8.78
C GLN A 157 -4.81 -2.30 -9.76
N LYS A 158 -5.59 -1.22 -9.87
CA LYS A 158 -6.59 -1.06 -10.94
C LYS A 158 -5.94 -1.02 -12.31
N VAL A 159 -4.87 -0.25 -12.49
CA VAL A 159 -4.13 -0.19 -13.76
C VAL A 159 -3.65 -1.59 -14.16
N ILE A 160 -3.03 -2.33 -13.23
CA ILE A 160 -2.58 -3.71 -13.48
C ILE A 160 -3.77 -4.60 -13.87
N GLY A 161 -4.87 -4.54 -13.11
CA GLY A 161 -6.08 -5.32 -13.41
C GLY A 161 -6.67 -5.02 -14.79
N LEU A 162 -6.77 -3.74 -15.16
CA LEU A 162 -7.29 -3.30 -16.46
C LEU A 162 -6.46 -3.80 -17.66
N LEU A 163 -5.19 -4.13 -17.46
CA LEU A 163 -4.38 -4.74 -18.52
C LEU A 163 -4.96 -6.08 -18.99
N SER A 164 -5.84 -6.73 -18.21
CA SER A 164 -6.52 -7.96 -18.65
C SER A 164 -7.46 -7.76 -19.83
N LEU A 165 -7.82 -6.51 -20.17
CA LEU A 165 -8.56 -6.19 -21.40
C LEU A 165 -7.74 -6.46 -22.67
N TRP A 166 -6.42 -6.63 -22.54
CA TRP A 166 -5.51 -6.92 -23.67
C TRP A 166 -4.63 -8.16 -23.43
N LEU A 167 -4.33 -8.49 -22.18
CA LEU A 167 -3.39 -9.54 -21.82
C LEU A 167 -4.11 -10.70 -21.14
N GLU A 168 -3.88 -11.92 -21.61
CA GLU A 168 -4.41 -13.13 -20.96
C GLU A 168 -3.71 -13.40 -19.61
N LYS A 169 -2.40 -13.11 -19.51
CA LYS A 169 -1.57 -13.44 -18.33
C LYS A 169 -1.14 -12.20 -17.55
N VAL A 170 -2.07 -11.55 -16.85
CA VAL A 170 -1.79 -10.35 -16.04
C VAL A 170 -0.99 -10.64 -14.77
N PHE A 171 -1.17 -11.82 -14.15
CA PHE A 171 -0.53 -12.10 -12.87
C PHE A 171 0.99 -12.25 -12.94
N GLY A 172 1.55 -12.73 -14.06
CA GLY A 172 3.00 -12.75 -14.25
C GLY A 172 3.60 -11.33 -14.28
N LEU A 173 2.93 -10.39 -14.96
CA LEU A 173 3.32 -8.98 -14.96
C LEU A 173 3.19 -8.36 -13.57
N ARG A 174 2.09 -8.65 -12.86
CA ARG A 174 1.87 -8.21 -11.48
C ARG A 174 3.02 -8.61 -10.56
N ASP A 175 3.46 -9.86 -10.63
CA ASP A 175 4.48 -10.38 -9.70
C ASP A 175 5.86 -9.73 -9.94
N ILE A 176 6.20 -9.47 -11.19
CA ILE A 176 7.42 -8.72 -11.55
C ILE A 176 7.34 -7.29 -11.02
N LEU A 177 6.23 -6.60 -11.25
CA LEU A 177 6.02 -5.23 -10.77
C LEU A 177 6.03 -5.15 -9.24
N PHE A 178 5.44 -6.13 -8.56
CA PHE A 178 5.46 -6.21 -7.10
C PHE A 178 6.88 -6.38 -6.55
N SER A 179 7.70 -7.19 -7.21
CA SER A 179 9.10 -7.40 -6.83
C SER A 179 9.91 -6.09 -6.96
N ILE A 180 9.72 -5.36 -8.06
CA ILE A 180 10.36 -4.05 -8.29
C ILE A 180 9.87 -3.04 -7.23
N MET A 181 8.56 -3.02 -6.96
CA MET A 181 7.96 -2.15 -5.97
C MET A 181 8.49 -2.42 -4.56
N MET A 182 8.62 -3.68 -4.14
CA MET A 182 9.18 -4.03 -2.82
C MET A 182 10.60 -3.47 -2.64
N LEU A 183 11.42 -3.51 -3.70
CA LEU A 183 12.79 -3.03 -3.67
C LEU A 183 12.86 -1.50 -3.65
N LEU A 184 12.09 -0.83 -4.52
CA LEU A 184 12.19 0.62 -4.74
C LEU A 184 11.27 1.48 -3.85
N SER A 185 10.36 0.86 -3.10
CA SER A 185 9.43 1.61 -2.25
C SER A 185 10.00 2.01 -0.89
N GLY A 186 11.07 1.34 -0.45
CA GLY A 186 11.55 1.40 0.92
C GLY A 186 10.98 0.29 1.81
N GLN A 187 10.06 -0.54 1.33
CA GLN A 187 9.43 -1.56 2.18
C GLN A 187 10.43 -2.56 2.79
N LEU A 188 11.45 -2.99 2.02
CA LEU A 188 12.46 -3.93 2.50
C LEU A 188 13.53 -3.26 3.38
N LEU A 189 14.05 -2.13 2.90
CA LEU A 189 15.14 -1.37 3.51
C LEU A 189 14.91 0.13 3.24
N PRO A 190 15.34 1.03 4.15
CA PRO A 190 15.41 2.45 3.87
C PRO A 190 16.13 2.74 2.55
N LEU A 191 15.61 3.70 1.77
CA LEU A 191 16.21 4.08 0.50
C LEU A 191 17.63 4.65 0.66
N SER A 192 17.98 5.16 1.84
CA SER A 192 19.33 5.60 2.19
C SER A 192 20.38 4.49 2.19
N ILE A 193 19.96 3.21 2.32
CA ILE A 193 20.87 2.06 2.26
C ILE A 193 21.21 1.70 0.81
N LEU A 194 20.37 2.09 -0.16
CA LEU A 194 20.64 1.81 -1.57
C LEU A 194 21.86 2.60 -2.07
N PRO A 195 22.57 2.10 -3.10
CA PRO A 195 23.63 2.86 -3.76
C PRO A 195 23.12 4.25 -4.19
N GLY A 196 23.92 5.30 -3.99
CA GLY A 196 23.44 6.70 -4.07
C GLY A 196 22.60 7.04 -5.30
N TRP A 197 23.03 6.62 -6.49
CA TRP A 197 22.27 6.85 -7.73
C TRP A 197 20.90 6.13 -7.75
N LEU A 198 20.84 4.92 -7.20
CA LEU A 198 19.63 4.10 -7.15
C LEU A 198 18.67 4.64 -6.09
N GLY A 199 19.17 5.02 -4.91
CA GLY A 199 18.39 5.65 -3.86
C GLY A 199 17.74 6.95 -4.32
N SER A 200 18.49 7.79 -5.05
CA SER A 200 17.93 9.02 -5.64
C SER A 200 16.81 8.73 -6.63
N ILE A 201 17.02 7.84 -7.60
CA ILE A 201 15.97 7.49 -8.59
C ILE A 201 14.76 6.87 -7.89
N ALA A 202 14.99 5.96 -6.94
CA ALA A 202 13.93 5.32 -6.18
C ALA A 202 13.08 6.35 -5.42
N SER A 203 13.69 7.38 -4.82
CA SER A 203 12.97 8.41 -4.05
C SER A 203 11.97 9.23 -4.87
N TYR A 204 12.20 9.36 -6.19
CA TYR A 204 11.25 10.02 -7.10
C TYR A 204 10.23 9.07 -7.73
N SER A 205 10.41 7.76 -7.55
CA SER A 205 9.57 6.73 -8.15
C SER A 205 8.16 6.71 -7.53
N PRO A 206 7.16 6.17 -8.25
CA PRO A 206 5.82 5.99 -7.68
C PRO A 206 5.79 4.98 -6.52
N PHE A 207 6.79 4.11 -6.42
CA PHE A 207 6.84 3.11 -5.37
C PHE A 207 7.27 3.72 -4.03
N ALA A 208 8.19 4.68 -4.06
CA ALA A 208 8.57 5.45 -2.86
C ALA A 208 7.39 6.23 -2.27
N ALA A 209 6.39 6.57 -3.10
CA ALA A 209 5.15 7.17 -2.64
C ALA A 209 4.34 6.26 -1.70
N LEU A 210 4.61 4.94 -1.65
CA LEU A 210 3.85 3.98 -0.83
C LEU A 210 4.42 3.79 0.59
N PHE A 211 5.74 3.79 0.75
CA PHE A 211 6.39 3.51 2.05
C PHE A 211 7.36 4.61 2.46
N HIS A 212 8.28 5.00 1.59
CA HIS A 212 9.26 6.04 1.91
C HIS A 212 8.60 7.39 2.26
N ALA A 213 7.65 7.86 1.45
CA ALA A 213 6.98 9.14 1.67
C ALA A 213 6.26 9.27 3.03
N PRO A 214 5.41 8.32 3.48
CA PRO A 214 4.82 8.39 4.82
C PRO A 214 5.87 8.25 5.92
N ILE A 215 6.83 7.33 5.80
CA ILE A 215 7.87 7.13 6.82
C ILE A 215 8.73 8.38 7.01
N SER A 216 9.02 9.10 5.91
CA SER A 216 9.80 10.34 5.92
C SER A 216 9.18 11.48 6.75
N GLN A 217 7.91 11.38 7.14
CA GLN A 217 7.25 12.34 8.03
C GLN A 217 7.61 12.13 9.50
N ILE A 218 8.10 10.94 9.86
CA ILE A 218 8.54 10.59 11.21
C ILE A 218 10.07 10.55 11.27
N ILE A 219 10.71 9.80 10.36
CA ILE A 219 12.14 9.53 10.37
C ILE A 219 12.78 10.13 9.12
N ASP A 220 13.86 10.89 9.27
CA ASP A 220 14.66 11.28 8.11
C ASP A 220 15.39 10.05 7.57
N THR A 221 14.97 9.63 6.38
CA THR A 221 15.51 8.44 5.70
C THR A 221 16.30 8.83 4.45
N GLY A 222 16.70 10.11 4.34
CA GLY A 222 17.33 10.69 3.16
C GLY A 222 16.37 10.81 1.97
N GLY A 223 16.83 11.39 0.86
CA GLY A 223 16.00 11.54 -0.35
C GLY A 223 14.94 12.64 -0.23
N VAL A 224 13.76 12.40 -0.81
CA VAL A 224 12.65 13.37 -0.84
C VAL A 224 11.78 13.17 0.40
N THR A 225 11.76 14.16 1.29
CA THR A 225 11.07 14.07 2.60
C THR A 225 10.04 15.20 2.79
N GLY A 226 9.27 15.13 3.88
CA GLY A 226 8.36 16.20 4.31
C GLY A 226 7.31 16.57 3.26
N LEU A 227 7.09 17.87 3.05
CA LEU A 227 6.08 18.38 2.12
C LEU A 227 6.36 17.99 0.66
N ALA A 228 7.63 17.95 0.25
CA ALA A 228 8.00 17.56 -1.11
C ALA A 228 7.62 16.10 -1.40
N ALA A 229 7.77 15.21 -0.41
CA ALA A 229 7.34 13.82 -0.51
C ALA A 229 5.81 13.71 -0.69
N MET A 230 5.05 14.51 0.08
CA MET A 230 3.58 14.54 -0.04
C MET A 230 3.12 15.10 -1.39
N GLN A 231 3.79 16.13 -1.91
CA GLN A 231 3.49 16.67 -3.25
C GLN A 231 3.75 15.63 -4.33
N LEU A 232 4.85 14.89 -4.22
CA LEU A 232 5.18 13.81 -5.14
C LEU A 232 4.18 12.65 -5.04
N GLN A 233 3.72 12.29 -3.84
CA GLN A 233 2.63 11.33 -3.66
C GLN A 233 1.36 11.76 -4.39
N LEU A 234 0.93 13.01 -4.21
CA LEU A 234 -0.27 13.53 -4.88
C LEU A 234 -0.10 13.57 -6.40
N PHE A 235 1.08 13.93 -6.89
CA PHE A 235 1.41 13.85 -8.31
C PHE A 235 1.21 12.42 -8.84
N TRP A 236 1.79 11.41 -8.19
CA TRP A 236 1.64 10.02 -8.61
C TRP A 236 0.21 9.50 -8.50
N LEU A 237 -0.55 9.92 -7.48
CA LEU A 237 -1.97 9.62 -7.36
C LEU A 237 -2.74 10.11 -8.60
N VAL A 238 -2.53 11.35 -9.02
CA VAL A 238 -3.17 11.92 -10.21
C VAL A 238 -2.72 11.18 -11.46
N VAL A 239 -1.44 10.88 -11.60
CA VAL A 239 -0.89 10.16 -12.76
C VAL A 239 -1.55 8.78 -12.91
N PHE A 240 -1.61 7.97 -11.85
CA PHE A 240 -2.23 6.64 -11.95
C PHE A 240 -3.75 6.70 -12.11
N ALA A 241 -4.42 7.68 -11.49
CA ALA A 241 -5.86 7.87 -11.69
C ALA A 241 -6.19 8.22 -13.15
N LEU A 242 -5.42 9.11 -13.77
CA LEU A 242 -5.57 9.45 -15.19
C LEU A 242 -5.21 8.26 -16.09
N LEU A 243 -4.14 7.52 -15.77
CA LEU A 243 -3.73 6.34 -16.51
C LEU A 243 -4.82 5.25 -16.46
N GLY A 244 -5.36 4.95 -15.29
CA GLY A 244 -6.44 3.99 -15.10
C GLY A 244 -7.71 4.39 -15.86
N LYS A 245 -8.09 5.67 -15.81
CA LYS A 245 -9.21 6.20 -16.60
C LYS A 245 -8.97 6.09 -18.10
N GLY A 246 -7.77 6.42 -18.56
CA GLY A 246 -7.38 6.30 -19.97
C GLY A 246 -7.45 4.86 -20.47
N LEU A 247 -6.86 3.93 -19.72
CA LEU A 247 -6.93 2.49 -20.01
C LEU A 247 -8.38 2.01 -20.06
N TRP A 248 -9.22 2.40 -19.10
CA TRP A 248 -10.62 2.00 -19.11
C TRP A 248 -11.38 2.48 -20.35
N VAL A 249 -11.22 3.75 -20.73
CA VAL A 249 -11.92 4.32 -21.91
C VAL A 249 -11.49 3.61 -23.20
N ILE A 250 -10.21 3.28 -23.34
CA ILE A 250 -9.65 2.62 -24.53
C ILE A 250 -9.97 1.12 -24.53
N GLY A 251 -9.96 0.48 -23.36
CA GLY A 251 -10.08 -0.97 -23.21
C GLY A 251 -11.53 -1.47 -23.17
N ARG A 252 -12.48 -0.69 -22.63
CA ARG A 252 -13.88 -1.11 -22.52
C ARG A 252 -14.52 -1.60 -23.84
N PRO A 253 -14.22 -1.06 -25.04
CA PRO A 253 -14.83 -1.58 -26.28
C PRO A 253 -14.23 -2.92 -26.73
N LYS A 254 -13.06 -3.30 -26.18
CA LYS A 254 -12.41 -4.58 -26.45
C LYS A 254 -12.92 -5.70 -25.55
N TYR A 255 -13.67 -5.35 -24.52
CA TYR A 255 -14.28 -6.33 -23.64
C TYR A 255 -15.22 -7.23 -24.44
N GLN A 256 -14.92 -8.53 -24.44
CA GLN A 256 -15.80 -9.56 -24.97
C GLN A 256 -16.38 -10.27 -23.76
N SER A 257 -17.71 -10.25 -23.62
CA SER A 257 -18.35 -11.02 -22.55
C SER A 257 -18.05 -12.50 -22.81
N LEU A 258 -17.34 -13.12 -21.87
CA LEU A 258 -17.02 -14.55 -21.88
C LEU A 258 -18.05 -15.35 -21.06
N GLY A 259 -19.17 -14.74 -20.63
CA GLY A 259 -20.21 -15.36 -19.82
C GLY A 259 -21.55 -15.49 -20.57
N GLY A 260 -22.03 -16.72 -20.72
CA GLY A 260 -23.34 -17.05 -21.31
C GLY A 260 -24.54 -16.87 -20.38
#